data_AF-A0A3M1P392-F1
#
_entry.id   AF-A0A3M1P392-F1
#
_cell.length_a   1.000
_cell.length_b   1.000
_cell.length_c   1.000
_cell.angle_alpha   90.00
_cell.angle_beta   90.00
_cell.angle_gamma   90.00
#
_symmetry.space_group_name_H-M   'P 1'
#
loop_
_entity.id
_entity.type
_entity.pdbx_description
1 polymer ?
#
loop_
_entity_poly.entity_id
_entity_poly.type
_entity_poly.pdbx_seq_one_letter_code
_entity_poly.pdbx_strand_id
1 'polypeptide(L)'
;MDSTLTSPAPLIPPVLKLLDRLSDAAGVSVPAFVDLADLRQLPPGSLGRAWAELLDAAQLSPFTGGPRRKQLHDGVHLLTGYGTDPMGEAEVQAFLLGAKFHPAQLALGLGTLRLIHRQVTRFPLMQTEIRDRLWAAYQRGRAAKFDVDQWQPETQWHLSLSEVRASFRLEPAPRQQSHADGRYSATTNYES
;
A
#
# COMPACT_ATOMS: atom_id res chain seq x y z
N MET A 1 32.48 6.24 -8.09
CA MET A 1 32.13 6.85 -6.79
C MET A 1 30.71 6.42 -6.51
N ASP A 2 30.57 5.66 -5.44
CA ASP A 2 29.42 4.83 -5.09
C ASP A 2 28.32 5.71 -4.47
N SER A 3 27.19 5.87 -5.16
CA SER A 3 26.04 6.61 -4.63
C SER A 3 25.11 5.62 -3.96
N THR A 4 25.33 5.36 -2.68
CA THR A 4 24.41 4.63 -1.82
C THR A 4 23.12 5.45 -1.66
N LEU A 5 22.10 5.09 -2.43
CA LEU A 5 20.73 5.57 -2.25
C LEU A 5 20.23 5.12 -0.87
N THR A 6 20.23 6.04 0.08
CA THR A 6 19.57 5.84 1.38
C THR A 6 18.08 5.69 1.14
N SER A 7 17.58 4.45 1.24
CA SER A 7 16.16 4.14 1.21
C SER A 7 15.46 4.84 2.39
N PRO A 8 14.33 5.53 2.18
CA PRO A 8 13.60 6.13 3.29
C PRO A 8 13.04 5.02 4.19
N ALA A 9 13.35 5.11 5.49
CA ALA A 9 12.88 4.18 6.51
C ALA A 9 11.34 4.03 6.46
N PRO A 10 10.77 2.84 6.70
CA PRO A 10 9.33 2.67 6.76
C PRO A 10 8.78 3.44 7.96
N LEU A 11 8.08 4.54 7.70
CA LEU A 11 7.28 5.20 8.72
C LEU A 11 6.05 4.34 8.96
N ILE A 12 6.14 3.36 9.86
CA ILE A 12 4.95 2.73 10.45
C ILE A 12 4.13 3.87 11.08
N PRO A 13 2.96 4.25 10.54
CA PRO A 13 2.23 5.39 11.05
C PRO A 13 1.85 5.14 12.52
N PRO A 14 1.81 6.18 13.38
CA PRO A 14 1.39 6.07 14.79
C PRO A 14 0.04 5.36 14.98
N VAL A 15 -0.78 5.36 13.93
CA VAL A 15 -2.09 4.71 13.84
C VAL A 15 -1.99 3.18 13.93
N LEU A 16 -0.96 2.55 13.35
CA LEU A 16 -0.76 1.10 13.44
C LEU A 16 -0.43 0.65 14.87
N LYS A 17 0.33 1.45 15.62
CA LYS A 17 0.61 1.19 17.05
C LYS A 17 -0.62 1.33 17.95
N LEU A 18 -1.57 2.20 17.59
CA LEU A 18 -2.82 2.34 18.34
C LEU A 18 -3.75 1.14 18.10
N LEU A 19 -3.78 0.62 16.87
CA LEU A 19 -4.54 -0.59 16.54
C LEU A 19 -3.98 -1.84 17.22
N ASP A 20 -2.67 -1.94 17.39
CA ASP A 20 -2.05 -3.05 18.15
C ASP A 20 -2.57 -3.10 19.58
N ARG A 21 -2.57 -1.95 20.26
CA ARG A 21 -3.04 -1.87 21.65
C ARG A 21 -4.53 -2.21 21.79
N LEU A 22 -5.34 -1.86 20.80
CA LEU A 22 -6.77 -2.16 20.80
C LEU A 22 -7.06 -3.62 20.44
N SER A 23 -6.27 -4.22 19.54
CA SER A 23 -6.43 -5.62 19.15
C SER A 23 -5.95 -6.59 20.22
N ASP A 24 -4.84 -6.27 20.89
CA ASP A 24 -4.33 -7.08 22.00
C ASP A 24 -5.31 -7.08 23.18
N ALA A 25 -5.96 -5.94 23.43
CA ALA A 25 -7.00 -5.82 24.44
C ALA A 25 -8.31 -6.56 24.08
N ALA A 26 -8.57 -6.80 22.79
CA ALA A 26 -9.79 -7.43 22.29
C ALA A 26 -9.67 -8.95 22.04
N GLY A 27 -8.46 -9.54 22.17
CA GLY A 27 -8.25 -10.98 21.96
C GLY A 27 -8.39 -11.46 20.52
N VAL A 28 -8.30 -10.57 19.53
CA VAL A 28 -8.43 -10.86 18.08
C VAL A 28 -7.07 -11.14 17.41
N SER A 29 -6.02 -11.23 18.21
CA SER A 29 -4.65 -11.47 17.74
C SER A 29 -4.53 -12.90 17.21
N VAL A 30 -4.19 -13.04 15.93
CA VAL A 30 -3.85 -14.35 15.34
C VAL A 30 -2.33 -14.48 15.22
N PRO A 31 -1.76 -15.69 15.40
CA PRO A 31 -0.34 -15.92 15.19
C PRO A 31 0.11 -15.47 13.80
N ALA A 32 1.41 -15.20 13.65
CA ALA A 32 1.99 -14.98 12.33
C ALA A 32 1.68 -16.18 11.44
N PHE A 33 1.09 -15.92 10.28
CA PHE A 33 0.72 -16.97 9.32
C PHE A 33 1.82 -17.26 8.29
N VAL A 34 2.94 -16.53 8.36
CA VAL A 34 4.01 -16.55 7.37
C VAL A 34 5.35 -16.88 8.02
N ASP A 35 6.03 -17.90 7.49
CA ASP A 35 7.48 -18.04 7.65
C ASP A 35 8.19 -17.35 6.48
N LEU A 36 8.90 -16.26 6.76
CA LEU A 36 9.62 -15.52 5.73
C LEU A 36 10.78 -16.32 5.13
N ALA A 37 11.40 -17.23 5.89
CA ALA A 37 12.48 -18.05 5.36
C ALA A 37 11.97 -18.95 4.24
N ASP A 38 10.74 -19.46 4.36
CA ASP A 38 10.08 -20.26 3.32
C ASP A 38 9.71 -19.41 2.12
N LEU A 39 9.15 -18.21 2.33
CA LEU A 39 8.78 -17.32 1.22
C LEU A 39 9.98 -16.88 0.37
N ARG A 40 11.14 -16.66 1.00
CA ARG A 40 12.38 -16.30 0.28
C ARG A 40 12.86 -17.42 -0.65
N GLN A 41 12.55 -18.68 -0.35
CA GLN A 41 12.95 -19.83 -1.16
C GLN A 41 12.07 -20.02 -2.41
N LEU A 42 10.92 -19.35 -2.47
CA LEU A 42 10.02 -19.46 -3.62
C LEU A 42 10.61 -18.82 -4.89
N PRO A 43 10.16 -19.26 -6.08
CA PRO A 43 10.66 -18.74 -7.35
C PRO A 43 10.51 -17.22 -7.47
N PRO A 44 11.49 -16.52 -8.09
CA PRO A 44 11.35 -15.12 -8.48
C PRO A 44 10.05 -14.85 -9.24
N GLY A 45 9.34 -13.79 -8.89
CA GLY A 45 8.06 -13.41 -9.50
C GLY A 45 6.83 -14.12 -8.92
N SER A 46 7.00 -15.11 -8.03
CA SER A 46 5.89 -15.66 -7.23
C SER A 46 5.37 -14.64 -6.22
N LEU A 47 4.11 -14.77 -5.79
CA LEU A 47 3.50 -13.93 -4.76
C LEU A 47 4.34 -13.96 -3.48
N GLY A 48 4.71 -15.16 -3.02
CA GLY A 48 5.45 -15.31 -1.78
C GLY A 48 6.84 -14.67 -1.84
N ARG A 49 7.56 -14.87 -2.96
CA ARG A 49 8.88 -14.25 -3.16
C ARG A 49 8.78 -12.72 -3.22
N ALA A 50 7.80 -12.19 -3.95
CA ALA A 50 7.59 -10.74 -4.05
C ALA A 50 7.19 -10.10 -2.71
N TRP A 51 6.46 -10.83 -1.86
CA TRP A 51 6.11 -10.37 -0.51
C TRP A 51 7.33 -10.33 0.41
N ALA A 52 8.17 -11.37 0.37
CA ALA A 52 9.43 -11.37 1.12
C ALA A 52 10.33 -10.20 0.69
N GLU A 53 10.44 -9.96 -0.62
CA GLU A 53 11.22 -8.84 -1.18
C GLU A 53 10.69 -7.47 -0.74
N LEU A 54 9.36 -7.29 -0.66
CA LEU A 54 8.75 -6.06 -0.14
C LEU A 54 9.14 -5.80 1.31
N LEU A 55 9.05 -6.83 2.17
CA LEU A 55 9.37 -6.72 3.59
C LEU A 55 10.87 -6.51 3.82
N ASP A 56 11.71 -7.21 3.06
CA ASP A 56 13.17 -7.05 3.10
C ASP A 56 13.58 -5.63 2.67
N ALA A 57 12.99 -5.11 1.58
CA ALA A 57 13.25 -3.74 1.10
C ALA A 57 12.80 -2.67 2.11
N ALA A 58 11.71 -2.93 2.83
CA ALA A 58 11.23 -2.07 3.90
C ALA A 58 12.00 -2.28 5.22
N GLN A 59 12.89 -3.29 5.35
CA GLN A 59 13.51 -3.68 6.62
C GLN A 59 12.49 -3.97 7.73
N LEU A 60 11.33 -4.50 7.34
CA LEU A 60 10.23 -4.81 8.25
C LEU A 60 10.24 -6.31 8.57
N SER A 61 10.01 -6.63 9.84
CA SER A 61 9.55 -7.97 10.20
C SER A 61 8.03 -8.05 9.97
N PRO A 62 7.49 -9.19 9.49
CA PRO A 62 6.06 -9.39 9.42
C PRO A 62 5.48 -9.18 10.81
N PHE A 63 4.25 -8.66 10.87
CA PHE A 63 3.57 -8.57 12.15
C PHE A 63 3.47 -9.96 12.78
N THR A 64 4.13 -10.15 13.93
CA THR A 64 4.21 -11.42 14.64
C THR A 64 2.89 -11.76 15.38
N GLY A 65 1.89 -10.89 15.26
CA GLY A 65 0.58 -10.97 15.90
C GLY A 65 -0.30 -9.78 15.50
N GLY A 66 -1.53 -9.75 16.01
CA GLY A 66 -2.53 -8.72 15.73
C GLY A 66 -3.62 -9.19 14.77
N PRO A 67 -4.57 -8.32 14.39
CA PRO A 67 -5.70 -8.71 13.54
C PRO A 67 -5.19 -9.22 12.19
N ARG A 68 -5.78 -10.29 11.67
CA ARG A 68 -5.45 -10.86 10.36
C ARG A 68 -5.31 -9.79 9.27
N ARG A 69 -6.25 -8.84 9.27
CA ARG A 69 -6.30 -7.75 8.30
C ARG A 69 -5.10 -6.81 8.36
N LYS A 70 -4.52 -6.60 9.54
CA LYS A 70 -3.27 -5.86 9.71
C LYS A 70 -2.12 -6.61 9.04
N GLN A 71 -2.07 -7.93 9.22
CA GLN A 71 -1.04 -8.77 8.61
C GLN A 71 -1.18 -8.85 7.08
N LEU A 72 -2.40 -8.72 6.56
CA LEU A 72 -2.69 -8.68 5.12
C LEU A 72 -2.44 -7.30 4.48
N HIS A 73 -2.31 -6.23 5.26
CA HIS A 73 -2.17 -4.84 4.77
C HIS A 73 -0.97 -4.68 3.83
N ASP A 74 0.19 -5.24 4.22
CA ASP A 74 1.41 -5.21 3.39
C ASP A 74 1.20 -5.93 2.05
N GLY A 75 0.41 -7.01 2.07
CA GLY A 75 -0.02 -7.72 0.86
C GLY A 75 -0.93 -6.91 -0.05
N VAL A 76 -1.78 -6.05 0.52
CA VAL A 76 -2.63 -5.15 -0.25
C VAL A 76 -1.77 -4.12 -1.00
N HIS A 77 -0.73 -3.58 -0.36
CA HIS A 77 0.26 -2.73 -1.06
C HIS A 77 0.90 -3.48 -2.23
N LEU A 78 1.35 -4.73 -1.98
CA LEU A 78 1.93 -5.57 -3.04
C LEU A 78 0.96 -5.80 -4.20
N LEU A 79 -0.27 -6.22 -3.93
CA LEU A 79 -1.26 -6.51 -4.97
C LEU A 79 -1.64 -5.27 -5.76
N THR A 80 -1.90 -4.16 -5.08
CA THR A 80 -2.39 -2.93 -5.70
C THR A 80 -1.29 -2.14 -6.41
N GLY A 81 -0.04 -2.27 -5.95
CA GLY A 81 1.12 -1.52 -6.42
C GLY A 81 1.23 -0.11 -5.82
N TYR A 82 0.45 0.22 -4.78
CA TYR A 82 0.55 1.51 -4.09
C TYR A 82 1.72 1.50 -3.10
N GLY A 83 2.43 2.64 -3.04
CA GLY A 83 3.54 2.84 -2.10
C GLY A 83 3.09 2.85 -0.64
N THR A 84 4.06 2.84 0.27
CA THR A 84 3.85 2.93 1.72
C THR A 84 4.05 4.36 2.26
N ASP A 85 4.18 5.34 1.37
CA ASP A 85 4.15 6.77 1.73
C ASP A 85 2.72 7.21 2.11
N PRO A 86 2.55 8.40 2.73
CA PRO A 86 1.23 8.84 3.17
C PRO A 86 0.16 8.86 2.07
N MET A 87 0.53 9.20 0.83
CA MET A 87 -0.40 9.21 -0.29
C MET A 87 -0.72 7.80 -0.77
N GLY A 88 0.27 6.91 -0.84
CA GLY A 88 0.08 5.50 -1.15
C GLY A 88 -0.84 4.79 -0.13
N GLU A 89 -0.70 5.11 1.16
CA GLU A 89 -1.63 4.65 2.21
C GLU A 89 -3.07 5.13 1.95
N ALA A 90 -3.25 6.40 1.58
CA ALA A 90 -4.58 6.90 1.27
C ALA A 90 -5.17 6.27 -0.01
N GLU A 91 -4.33 5.96 -1.00
CA GLU A 91 -4.74 5.22 -2.19
C GLU A 91 -5.17 3.78 -1.84
N VAL A 92 -4.46 3.09 -0.95
CA VAL A 92 -4.91 1.78 -0.44
C VAL A 92 -6.25 1.88 0.28
N GLN A 93 -6.45 2.88 1.14
CA GLN A 93 -7.73 3.08 1.83
C GLN A 93 -8.87 3.37 0.83
N ALA A 94 -8.63 4.22 -0.17
CA ALA A 94 -9.61 4.53 -1.20
C ALA A 94 -9.94 3.28 -2.05
N PHE A 95 -8.92 2.51 -2.44
CA PHE A 95 -9.10 1.23 -3.13
C PHE A 95 -9.92 0.24 -2.32
N LEU A 96 -9.57 0.02 -1.05
CA LEU A 96 -10.29 -0.89 -0.17
C LEU A 96 -11.74 -0.44 0.04
N LEU A 97 -11.99 0.86 0.17
CA LEU A 97 -13.34 1.43 0.24
C LEU A 97 -14.16 1.12 -1.02
N GLY A 98 -13.53 1.18 -2.20
CA GLY A 98 -14.15 0.84 -3.47
C GLY A 98 -14.41 -0.66 -3.63
N ALA A 99 -13.48 -1.51 -3.18
CA ALA A 99 -13.57 -2.96 -3.28
C ALA A 99 -14.62 -3.55 -2.33
N LYS A 100 -14.60 -3.13 -1.06
CA LYS A 100 -15.58 -3.52 -0.06
C LYS A 100 -15.63 -2.55 1.12
N PHE A 101 -16.81 -1.97 1.33
CA PHE A 101 -17.06 -1.07 2.45
C PHE A 101 -17.09 -1.81 3.80
N HIS A 102 -16.26 -1.37 4.74
CA HIS A 102 -16.18 -1.85 6.11
C HIS A 102 -16.04 -0.63 7.06
N PRO A 103 -16.88 -0.50 8.10
CA PRO A 103 -16.85 0.63 9.03
C PRO A 103 -15.48 0.85 9.71
N ALA A 104 -14.71 -0.22 9.92
CA ALA A 104 -13.35 -0.11 10.46
C ALA A 104 -12.34 0.60 9.53
N GLN A 105 -12.53 0.59 8.20
CA GLN A 105 -11.68 1.36 7.26
C GLN A 105 -11.90 2.87 7.41
N LEU A 106 -13.07 3.31 7.87
CA LEU A 106 -13.35 4.73 8.05
C LEU A 106 -12.42 5.35 9.10
N ALA A 107 -12.18 4.67 10.22
CA ALA A 107 -11.31 5.22 11.27
C ALA A 107 -9.84 5.38 10.81
N LEU A 108 -9.32 4.37 10.10
CA LEU A 108 -7.97 4.39 9.51
C LEU A 108 -7.85 5.43 8.39
N GLY A 109 -8.77 5.39 7.43
CA GLY A 109 -8.81 6.31 6.31
C GLY A 109 -8.97 7.78 6.74
N LEU A 110 -9.80 8.05 7.75
CA LEU A 110 -9.95 9.40 8.32
C LEU A 110 -8.67 9.88 9.02
N GLY A 111 -7.94 9.00 9.70
CA GLY A 111 -6.65 9.31 10.31
C GLY A 111 -5.59 9.72 9.29
N THR A 112 -5.44 8.95 8.22
CA THR A 112 -4.50 9.22 7.12
C THR A 112 -4.90 10.48 6.34
N LEU A 113 -6.18 10.62 6.00
CA LEU A 113 -6.70 11.79 5.29
C LEU A 113 -6.49 13.07 6.10
N ARG A 114 -6.61 13.02 7.44
CA ARG A 114 -6.31 14.16 8.32
C ARG A 114 -4.84 14.55 8.31
N LEU A 115 -3.91 13.60 8.20
CA LEU A 115 -2.47 13.86 8.08
C LEU A 115 -2.14 14.53 6.74
N ILE A 116 -2.67 14.00 5.65
CA ILE A 116 -2.54 14.58 4.30
C ILE A 116 -3.13 15.99 4.26
N HIS A 117 -4.35 16.17 4.78
CA HIS A 117 -5.02 17.46 4.79
C HIS A 117 -4.22 18.53 5.57
N ARG A 118 -3.56 18.16 6.68
CA ARG A 118 -2.68 19.08 7.40
C ARG A 118 -1.44 19.52 6.61
N GLN A 119 -0.97 18.70 5.67
CA GLN A 119 0.17 19.03 4.81
C GLN A 119 -0.25 19.79 3.53
N VAL A 120 -1.42 19.46 2.99
CA VAL A 120 -1.87 19.88 1.65
C VAL A 120 -2.69 21.17 1.68
N THR A 121 -3.27 21.55 2.82
CA THR A 121 -4.10 22.78 2.98
C THR A 121 -3.40 24.09 2.58
N ARG A 122 -2.08 24.06 2.33
CA ARG A 122 -1.31 25.23 1.86
C ARG A 122 -1.22 25.34 0.33
N PHE A 123 -1.59 24.31 -0.43
CA PHE A 123 -1.39 24.24 -1.89
C PHE A 123 -2.64 23.72 -2.63
N PRO A 124 -3.50 24.60 -3.17
CA PRO A 124 -4.76 24.22 -3.81
C PRO A 124 -4.61 23.26 -5.00
N LEU A 125 -3.54 23.40 -5.79
CA LEU A 125 -3.29 22.53 -6.95
C LEU A 125 -3.00 21.08 -6.54
N MET A 126 -2.36 20.86 -5.38
CA MET A 126 -2.16 19.53 -4.82
C MET A 126 -3.47 18.87 -4.37
N GLN A 127 -4.52 19.65 -4.08
CA GLN A 127 -5.81 19.07 -3.68
C GLN A 127 -6.51 18.37 -4.84
N THR A 128 -6.47 18.94 -6.05
CA THR A 128 -7.09 18.32 -7.23
C THR A 128 -6.37 17.03 -7.60
N GLU A 129 -5.04 17.05 -7.64
CA GLU A 129 -4.24 15.86 -7.94
C GLU A 129 -4.48 14.72 -6.93
N ILE A 130 -4.50 15.06 -5.64
CA ILE A 130 -4.81 14.08 -4.59
C ILE A 130 -6.21 13.52 -4.76
N ARG A 131 -7.21 14.38 -5.02
CA ARG A 131 -8.59 13.92 -5.23
C ARG A 131 -8.68 12.97 -6.41
N ASP A 132 -8.03 13.30 -7.52
CA ASP A 132 -8.08 12.50 -8.74
C ASP A 132 -7.38 11.15 -8.56
N ARG A 133 -6.25 11.13 -7.84
CA ARG A 133 -5.55 9.90 -7.44
C ARG A 133 -6.40 9.01 -6.53
N LEU A 134 -7.00 9.58 -5.48
CA LEU A 134 -7.88 8.83 -4.57
C LEU A 134 -9.13 8.33 -5.29
N TRP A 135 -9.70 9.13 -6.19
CA TRP A 135 -10.84 8.72 -7.01
C TRP A 135 -10.46 7.57 -7.95
N ALA A 136 -9.32 7.65 -8.63
CA ALA A 136 -8.82 6.56 -9.46
C ALA A 136 -8.60 5.27 -8.66
N ALA A 137 -8.05 5.38 -7.45
CA ALA A 137 -7.87 4.24 -6.55
C ALA A 137 -9.20 3.60 -6.14
N TYR A 138 -10.17 4.42 -5.75
CA TYR A 138 -11.53 3.98 -5.45
C TYR A 138 -12.19 3.26 -6.64
N GLN A 139 -12.07 3.82 -7.85
CA GLN A 139 -12.63 3.21 -9.06
C GLN A 139 -11.94 1.88 -9.41
N ARG A 140 -10.62 1.77 -9.19
CA ARG A 140 -9.90 0.48 -9.30
C ARG A 140 -10.45 -0.53 -8.30
N GLY A 141 -10.70 -0.12 -7.06
CA GLY A 141 -11.32 -0.96 -6.04
C GLY A 141 -12.69 -1.47 -6.47
N ARG A 142 -13.55 -0.56 -6.96
CA ARG A 142 -14.90 -0.86 -7.47
C ARG A 142 -14.91 -1.87 -8.62
N ALA A 143 -13.88 -1.87 -9.45
CA ALA A 143 -13.73 -2.79 -10.58
C ALA A 143 -13.12 -4.15 -10.19
N ALA A 144 -12.44 -4.20 -9.05
CA ALA A 144 -11.75 -5.40 -8.57
C ALA A 144 -12.74 -6.43 -7.99
N LYS A 145 -12.39 -7.70 -8.13
CA LYS A 145 -13.03 -8.81 -7.40
C LYS A 145 -12.20 -9.17 -6.16
N PHE A 146 -11.91 -8.20 -5.31
CA PHE A 146 -11.05 -8.38 -4.16
C PHE A 146 -11.80 -8.17 -2.84
N ASP A 147 -11.73 -9.16 -1.96
CA ASP A 147 -12.22 -9.07 -0.59
C ASP A 147 -11.09 -9.42 0.38
N VAL A 148 -10.52 -8.39 1.03
CA VAL A 148 -9.40 -8.55 1.95
C VAL A 148 -9.74 -9.45 3.14
N ASP A 149 -11.01 -9.52 3.54
CA ASP A 149 -11.42 -10.31 4.71
C ASP A 149 -11.53 -11.81 4.37
N GLN A 150 -11.66 -12.16 3.09
CA GLN A 150 -11.73 -13.54 2.60
C GLN A 150 -10.43 -14.01 1.92
N TRP A 151 -9.46 -13.10 1.77
CA TRP A 151 -8.22 -13.40 1.06
C TRP A 151 -7.29 -14.29 1.89
N GLN A 152 -6.90 -15.43 1.29
CA GLN A 152 -6.02 -16.44 1.86
C GLN A 152 -4.75 -16.60 1.00
N PRO A 153 -3.79 -15.66 1.09
CA PRO A 153 -2.57 -15.69 0.29
C PRO A 153 -1.72 -16.95 0.50
N GLU A 154 -1.89 -17.67 1.60
CA GLU A 154 -1.23 -18.95 1.89
C GLU A 154 -1.49 -20.02 0.84
N THR A 155 -2.67 -19.96 0.23
CA THR A 155 -3.06 -20.89 -0.85
C THR A 155 -2.46 -20.49 -2.21
N GLN A 156 -1.83 -19.32 -2.29
CA GLN A 156 -1.43 -18.66 -3.54
C GLN A 156 0.07 -18.36 -3.62
N TRP A 157 0.87 -18.68 -2.60
CA TRP A 157 2.27 -18.27 -2.54
C TRP A 157 3.12 -18.66 -3.74
N HIS A 158 2.85 -19.82 -4.31
CA HIS A 158 3.55 -20.39 -5.46
C HIS A 158 3.14 -19.77 -6.81
N LEU A 159 1.96 -19.14 -6.87
CA LEU A 159 1.46 -18.49 -8.08
C LEU A 159 2.26 -17.24 -8.38
N SER A 160 2.37 -16.87 -9.66
CA SER A 160 2.97 -15.59 -10.02
C SER A 160 2.13 -14.43 -9.50
N LEU A 161 2.78 -13.31 -9.15
CA LEU A 161 2.07 -12.11 -8.72
C LEU A 161 1.07 -11.63 -9.78
N SER A 162 1.39 -11.79 -11.07
CA SER A 162 0.49 -11.49 -12.18
C SER A 162 -0.76 -12.37 -12.18
N GLU A 163 -0.64 -13.68 -11.95
CA GLU A 163 -1.78 -14.59 -11.90
C GLU A 163 -2.70 -14.26 -10.73
N VAL A 164 -2.13 -13.98 -9.55
CA VAL A 164 -2.91 -13.59 -8.36
C VAL A 164 -3.66 -12.28 -8.63
N ARG A 165 -2.99 -11.27 -9.20
CA ARG A 165 -3.63 -10.00 -9.61
C ARG A 165 -4.75 -10.23 -10.62
N ALA A 166 -4.52 -11.04 -11.65
CA ALA A 166 -5.52 -11.37 -12.66
C ALA A 166 -6.76 -12.04 -12.04
N SER A 167 -6.58 -12.91 -11.04
CA SER A 167 -7.70 -13.56 -10.33
C SER A 167 -8.65 -12.56 -9.66
N PHE A 168 -8.12 -11.42 -9.22
CA PHE A 168 -8.88 -10.32 -8.62
C PHE A 168 -9.24 -9.20 -9.59
N ARG A 169 -8.96 -9.38 -10.89
CA ARG A 169 -9.10 -8.33 -11.93
C ARG A 169 -8.34 -7.05 -11.58
N LEU A 170 -7.13 -7.23 -11.09
CA LEU A 170 -6.21 -6.14 -10.76
C LEU A 170 -5.14 -6.00 -11.83
N GLU A 171 -4.99 -4.79 -12.34
CA GLU A 171 -3.74 -4.36 -12.97
C GLU A 171 -2.90 -3.64 -11.91
N PRO A 172 -1.56 -3.71 -11.93
CA PRO A 172 -0.74 -2.90 -11.04
C PRO A 172 -1.06 -1.41 -11.22
N ALA A 173 -0.96 -0.63 -10.14
CA ALA A 173 -1.10 0.82 -10.24
C ALA A 173 -0.13 1.36 -11.31
N PRO A 174 -0.53 2.35 -12.13
CA PRO A 174 0.40 3.01 -13.03
C PRO A 174 1.61 3.48 -12.22
N ARG A 175 2.83 3.15 -12.69
CA ARG A 175 4.06 3.65 -12.06
C ARG A 175 3.94 5.16 -11.98
N GLN A 176 3.80 5.68 -10.78
CA GLN A 176 3.82 7.13 -10.58
C GLN A 176 5.24 7.56 -10.88
N GLN A 177 5.37 8.45 -11.87
CA GLN A 177 6.64 9.10 -12.14
C GLN A 177 7.07 9.75 -10.84
N SER A 178 8.19 9.29 -10.28
CA SER A 178 8.86 9.99 -9.20
C SER A 178 9.07 11.43 -9.66
N HIS A 179 8.49 12.39 -8.94
CA HIS A 179 8.92 13.78 -9.01
C HIS A 179 10.34 13.87 -8.41
N ALA A 180 11.29 13.32 -9.16
CA ALA A 180 12.72 13.45 -9.01
C ALA A 180 13.24 14.00 -10.34
N ASP A 181 12.72 15.16 -10.75
CA ASP A 181 13.47 16.05 -11.61
C ASP A 181 12.96 17.48 -11.38
N GLY A 182 13.62 18.15 -10.44
CA GLY A 182 13.54 19.59 -10.30
C GLY A 182 14.26 20.24 -11.48
N ARG A 183 13.56 20.39 -12.61
CA ARG A 183 13.92 21.36 -13.65
C ARG A 183 12.66 22.06 -14.12
N TYR A 184 12.37 23.18 -13.46
CA TYR A 184 11.74 24.29 -14.13
C TYR A 184 12.64 24.71 -15.31
N SER A 185 12.29 24.27 -16.52
CA SER A 185 12.69 24.98 -17.72
C SER A 185 11.52 25.85 -18.14
N ALA A 186 11.51 27.07 -17.59
CA ALA A 186 10.89 28.19 -18.29
C ALA A 186 11.76 28.46 -19.54
N THR A 187 11.26 28.10 -20.72
CA THR A 187 11.77 28.66 -21.97
C THR A 187 10.61 29.30 -22.70
N THR A 188 10.51 30.61 -22.51
CA THR A 188 9.97 31.59 -23.46
C THR A 188 10.42 31.25 -24.88
N ASN A 189 9.51 31.28 -25.85
CA ASN A 189 9.79 31.54 -27.26
C ASN A 189 8.57 32.31 -27.81
N TYR A 190 8.62 33.64 -27.71
CA TYR A 190 8.65 34.58 -28.83
C TYR A 190 8.80 33.99 -30.25
N GLU A 191 7.89 34.48 -31.13
CA GLU A 191 7.91 34.61 -32.61
C GLU A 191 7.85 33.34 -33.48
N SER A 192 7.06 33.31 -34.58
CA SER A 192 6.73 34.38 -35.54
C SER A 192 5.24 34.55 -35.85
#